data_AF-A0A9D5PSI2-F1
#
_entry.id   AF-A0A9D5PSI2-F1
#
_cell.length_a   1.000
_cell.length_b   1.000
_cell.length_c   1.000
_cell.angle_alpha   90.00
_cell.angle_beta   90.00
_cell.angle_gamma   90.00
#
_symmetry.space_group_name_H-M   'P 1'
#
loop_
_entity.id
_entity.type
_entity.pdbx_description
1 polymer ?
#
loop_
_entity_poly.entity_id
_entity_poly.type
_entity_poly.pdbx_seq_one_letter_code
_entity_poly.pdbx_strand_id
1 'polypeptide(L)' 'GMNKVLQAAGRVIRSETDRGIVLLIDDRYGEPATKMLFPPHWRHMRYTGDLASLGHILADFWGEE' A
#
# COMPACT_ATOMS: atom_id res chain seq x y z
N GLY A 1 -9.54 8.76 -9.62
CA GLY A 1 -9.89 7.35 -9.89
C GLY A 1 -8.65 6.47 -9.80
N MET A 2 -8.83 5.15 -9.88
CA MET A 2 -7.77 4.15 -9.64
C MET A 2 -6.51 4.32 -10.50
N ASN A 3 -6.63 4.78 -11.75
CA ASN A 3 -5.46 5.04 -12.59
C ASN A 3 -4.50 6.08 -12.01
N LYS A 4 -5.02 7.13 -11.34
CA LYS A 4 -4.17 8.14 -10.68
C LYS A 4 -3.44 7.54 -9.46
N VAL A 5 -4.10 6.61 -8.74
CA VAL A 5 -3.51 5.90 -7.60
C VAL A 5 -2.34 5.04 -8.07
N LEU A 6 -2.53 4.29 -9.16
CA LEU A 6 -1.48 3.44 -9.73
C LEU A 6 -0.29 4.26 -10.26
N GLN A 7 -0.57 5.39 -10.91
CA GLN A 7 0.48 6.32 -11.36
C GLN A 7 1.30 6.89 -10.19
N ALA A 8 0.65 7.23 -9.07
CA ALA A 8 1.33 7.71 -7.87
C ALA A 8 2.17 6.60 -7.21
N ALA A 9 1.61 5.39 -7.09
CA ALA A 9 2.33 4.23 -6.57
C ALA A 9 3.57 3.89 -7.42
N GLY A 10 3.50 4.03 -8.74
CA GLY A 10 4.64 3.85 -9.64
C GLY A 10 5.77 4.88 -9.48
N ARG A 11 5.59 5.93 -8.65
CA ARG A 11 6.66 6.89 -8.32
C ARG A 11 7.53 6.46 -7.15
N VAL A 12 7.10 5.45 -6.39
CA VAL A 12 7.76 4.97 -5.16
C VAL A 12 9.05 4.21 -5.47
N ILE A 13 9.06 3.40 -6.54
CA ILE A 13 10.22 2.64 -6.99
C ILE A 13 10.75 3.27 -8.27
N ARG A 14 12.02 3.71 -8.27
CA ARG A 14 12.69 4.36 -9.40
C ARG A 14 13.99 3.65 -9.81
N SER A 15 14.49 2.75 -8.97
CA SER A 15 15.65 1.90 -9.21
C SER A 15 15.41 0.49 -8.64
N GLU A 16 16.25 -0.48 -9.02
CA GLU A 16 16.16 -1.87 -8.53
C GLU A 16 16.42 -2.01 -7.03
N THR A 17 17.10 -1.03 -6.42
CA THR A 17 17.44 -1.03 -5.01
C THR A 17 16.45 -0.27 -4.14
N ASP A 18 15.52 0.47 -4.76
CA ASP A 18 14.55 1.26 -4.00
C ASP A 18 13.59 0.35 -3.24
N ARG A 19 13.27 0.74 -2.02
CA ARG A 19 12.20 0.16 -1.22
C ARG A 19 11.27 1.29 -0.79
N GLY A 20 9.98 1.01 -0.74
CA GLY A 20 9.01 1.97 -0.24
C GLY A 20 7.63 1.36 -0.03
N ILE A 21 6.77 2.14 0.61
CA ILE A 21 5.43 1.73 1.02
C ILE A 21 4.40 2.63 0.33
N VAL A 22 3.30 2.05 -0.14
CA VAL A 22 2.12 2.77 -0.60
C VAL A 22 1.03 2.61 0.46
N LEU A 23 0.61 3.72 1.06
CA LEU A 23 -0.50 3.73 2.00
C LEU A 23 -1.78 4.22 1.30
N LEU A 24 -2.81 3.38 1.28
CA LEU A 24 -4.14 3.75 0.80
C LEU A 24 -5.02 4.08 2.00
N ILE A 25 -5.36 5.37 2.15
CA ILE A 25 -6.21 5.88 3.23
C ILE A 25 -7.59 6.14 2.64
N ASP A 26 -8.63 5.62 3.30
CA ASP A 26 -10.09 5.69 3.00
C ASP A 26 -10.70 4.27 2.90
N ASP A 27 -11.86 4.07 3.52
CA ASP A 27 -12.59 2.80 3.57
C ASP A 27 -12.93 2.24 2.18
N ARG A 28 -13.05 3.11 1.17
CA ARG A 28 -13.36 2.71 -0.22
C ARG A 28 -12.38 1.69 -0.78
N TYR A 29 -11.12 1.69 -0.33
CA TYR A 29 -10.09 0.74 -0.78
C TYR A 29 -10.29 -0.66 -0.16
N GLY A 30 -11.08 -0.75 0.90
CA GLY A 30 -11.56 -1.98 1.51
C GLY A 30 -12.76 -2.61 0.80
N GLU A 31 -13.50 -1.84 -0.01
CA GLU A 31 -14.71 -2.30 -0.68
C GLU A 31 -14.42 -3.33 -1.80
N PRO A 32 -15.27 -4.36 -1.96
CA PRO A 32 -15.08 -5.38 -3.01
C PRO A 32 -14.95 -4.79 -4.42
N ALA A 33 -15.76 -3.78 -4.76
CA ALA A 33 -15.75 -3.15 -6.08
C ALA A 33 -14.40 -2.48 -6.38
N THR A 34 -13.84 -1.74 -5.43
CA THR A 34 -12.52 -1.10 -5.58
C THR A 34 -11.41 -2.13 -5.63
N LYS A 35 -11.50 -3.20 -4.82
CA LYS A 35 -10.50 -4.29 -4.81
C LYS A 35 -10.35 -4.99 -6.14
N MET A 36 -11.44 -5.14 -6.90
CA MET A 36 -11.41 -5.73 -8.25
C MET A 36 -10.60 -4.89 -9.25
N LEU A 37 -10.37 -3.61 -8.97
CA LEU A 37 -9.58 -2.71 -9.81
C LEU A 37 -8.09 -2.75 -9.48
N PHE A 38 -7.67 -3.43 -8.40
CA PHE A 38 -6.27 -3.52 -8.05
C PHE A 38 -5.51 -4.48 -8.97
N PRO A 39 -4.24 -4.18 -9.29
CA PRO A 39 -3.37 -5.12 -10.00
C PRO A 39 -3.23 -6.45 -9.25
N PRO A 40 -3.09 -7.60 -9.94
CA PRO A 40 -2.94 -8.90 -9.30
C PRO A 40 -1.77 -8.99 -8.31
N HIS A 41 -0.69 -8.24 -8.54
CA HIS A 41 0.48 -8.24 -7.67
C HIS A 41 0.25 -7.52 -6.33
N TRP A 42 -0.87 -6.82 -6.13
CA TRP A 42 -1.23 -6.16 -4.86
C TRP A 42 -2.09 -7.03 -3.94
N ARG A 43 -2.35 -8.30 -4.30
CA ARG A 43 -3.20 -9.21 -3.52
C ARG A 43 -2.74 -9.44 -2.07
N HIS A 44 -1.48 -9.17 -1.76
CA HIS A 44 -0.88 -9.35 -0.43
C HIS A 44 -0.82 -8.07 0.41
N MET A 45 -1.58 -7.03 0.05
CA MET A 45 -1.64 -5.79 0.84
C MET A 45 -2.12 -6.08 2.28
N ARG A 46 -1.50 -5.41 3.26
CA ARG A 46 -1.89 -5.50 4.68
C ARG A 46 -2.94 -4.42 4.98
N TYR A 47 -3.94 -4.76 5.79
CA TYR A 47 -4.93 -3.81 6.30
C TYR A 47 -4.62 -3.50 7.76
N THR A 48 -4.78 -2.24 8.13
CA THR A 48 -4.67 -1.79 9.52
C THR A 48 -5.85 -0.89 9.84
N GLY A 49 -6.41 -1.07 11.04
CA GLY A 49 -7.53 -0.26 11.54
C GLY A 49 -7.10 0.87 12.46
N ASP A 50 -5.82 0.92 12.83
CA ASP A 50 -5.31 1.85 13.84
C ASP A 50 -3.84 2.24 13.59
N LEU A 51 -3.42 3.31 14.26
CA LEU A 51 -2.07 3.87 14.12
C LEU A 51 -0.97 3.01 14.76
N ALA A 52 -1.29 2.25 15.82
CA ALA A 52 -0.30 1.40 16.48
C ALA A 52 0.06 0.21 15.58
N SER A 53 -0.95 -0.49 15.05
CA SER A 53 -0.78 -1.56 14.07
C SER A 53 -0.08 -1.06 12.79
N LEU A 54 -0.39 0.15 12.34
CA LEU A 54 0.35 0.77 11.22
C LEU A 54 1.83 0.96 11.57
N GLY A 55 2.13 1.50 12.75
CA GLY A 55 3.51 1.70 13.23
C GLY A 55 4.32 0.41 13.20
N HIS A 56 3.77 -0.69 13.71
CA HIS A 56 4.43 -2.00 13.67
C HIS A 56 4.69 -2.48 12.23
N ILE A 57 3.72 -2.36 11.32
CA ILE A 57 3.90 -2.75 9.91
C ILE A 57 5.00 -1.93 9.23
N LEU A 58 5.10 -0.63 9.55
CA LEU A 58 6.13 0.25 9.00
C LEU A 58 7.52 -0.13 9.55
N ALA A 59 7.64 -0.34 10.86
CA ALA A 59 8.87 -0.76 11.53
C ALA A 59 9.39 -2.10 10.96
N ASP A 60 8.52 -3.11 10.86
CA ASP A 60 8.81 -4.41 10.24
C ASP A 60 9.37 -4.28 8.82
N PHE A 61 8.80 -3.37 8.02
CA PHE A 61 9.19 -3.18 6.62
C PHE A 61 10.59 -2.56 6.49
N TRP A 62 10.88 -1.56 7.33
CA TRP A 62 12.18 -0.86 7.31
C TRP A 62 13.28 -1.60 8.07
N GLY A 63 12.92 -2.61 8.87
CA GLY A 63 13.87 -3.34 9.71
C GLY A 63 14.35 -2.53 10.91
N GLU A 64 13.52 -1.60 11.38
CA GLU A 64 13.73 -0.83 12.60
C GLU A 64 13.02 -1.58 13.75
N GLU A 65 13.72 -2.46 14.46
CA GLU A 65 13.26 -3.00 15.76
C GLU A 65 13.63 -2.08 16.92
#